data_AF-N9NKT4-F1
#
_entry.id   AF-N9NKT4-F1
#
_cell.length_a   1.000
_cell.length_b   1.000
_cell.length_c   1.000
_cell.angle_alpha   90.00
_cell.angle_beta   90.00
_cell.angle_gamma   90.00
#
_symmetry.space_group_name_H-M   'P 1'
#
loop_
_entity.id
_entity.type
_entity.pdbx_description
1 polymer ?
#
loop_
_entity_poly.entity_id
_entity_poly.type
_entity_poly.pdbx_seq_one_letter_code
_entity_poly.pdbx_strand_id
1 'polypeptide(L)'
;MSLDATIWAWRTRQKQKSGGALKPLKKLVLLSMADRAGEDHVCYPSIARLVEDTEMDRKTVLKIIDELIEDGLIEDTGERKGRTKQVKVYRLFGVKGRETVPVTVLFNDENNDLNSTNNGTVPTVEQFQQSVETVPTIPPNSPNVGTRNLPKNLPEESINKKHWLCSKKLSEEISQADPDTNPNDILNATWFNREFRAFELFNAENNLCDELMIYHFANRLLEAKARYDGMKQPRSYSTKGNYKAKSTLSLTDKQIKLFAEKLSQLSSFSKYSEGRESYEQFAARIATKLKDPKYFTEWLPYLREVGFVQHGDYAA
;
A
#
# COMPACT_ATOMS: atom_id res chain seq x y z
N MET A 1 7.55 15.58 7.75
CA MET A 1 7.45 16.11 6.37
C MET A 1 6.01 16.55 6.17
N SER A 2 5.77 17.83 5.89
CA SER A 2 4.43 18.39 5.71
C SER A 2 3.96 18.20 4.27
N LEU A 3 2.88 17.42 4.09
CA LEU A 3 2.28 17.22 2.76
C LEU A 3 1.77 18.54 2.18
N ASP A 4 1.21 19.40 3.02
CA ASP A 4 0.65 20.69 2.62
C ASP A 4 1.75 21.63 2.10
N ALA A 5 2.94 21.62 2.72
CA ALA A 5 4.09 22.37 2.24
C ALA A 5 4.55 21.91 0.85
N THR A 6 4.65 20.59 0.63
CA THR A 6 5.06 20.03 -0.67
C THR A 6 4.03 20.34 -1.77
N ILE A 7 2.73 20.22 -1.47
CA ILE A 7 1.65 20.58 -2.41
C ILE A 7 1.70 22.08 -2.74
N TRP A 8 1.89 22.93 -1.71
CA TRP A 8 2.05 24.36 -1.89
C TRP A 8 3.23 24.68 -2.83
N ALA A 9 4.41 24.10 -2.60
CA ALA A 9 5.58 24.31 -3.45
C ALA A 9 5.34 23.90 -4.92
N TRP A 10 4.58 22.83 -5.17
CA TRP A 10 4.18 22.43 -6.53
C TRP A 10 3.27 23.44 -7.21
N ARG A 11 2.34 24.04 -6.47
CA ARG A 11 1.39 25.03 -6.96
C ARG A 11 2.06 26.38 -7.18
N THR A 12 3.01 26.77 -6.32
CA THR A 12 3.74 28.02 -6.39
C THR A 12 4.41 28.22 -7.75
N ARG A 13 4.11 29.36 -8.38
CA ARG A 13 4.73 29.77 -9.65
C ARG A 13 5.95 30.64 -9.36
N GLN A 14 7.10 30.23 -9.88
CA GLN A 14 8.36 30.94 -9.70
C GLN A 14 8.46 32.14 -10.62
N LYS A 15 8.89 33.28 -10.07
CA LYS A 15 9.15 34.51 -10.83
C LYS A 15 10.54 34.43 -11.47
N GLN A 16 10.65 34.87 -12.72
CA GLN A 16 11.94 35.01 -13.39
C GLN A 16 12.42 36.45 -13.21
N LYS A 17 13.63 36.61 -12.69
CA LYS A 17 14.32 37.89 -12.62
C LYS A 17 15.39 37.94 -13.71
N SER A 18 15.60 39.12 -14.30
CA SER A 18 16.71 39.32 -15.26
C SER A 18 18.03 39.08 -14.55
N GLY A 19 18.88 38.18 -15.06
CA GLY A 19 20.13 37.77 -14.41
C GLY A 19 19.96 36.86 -13.17
N GLY A 20 18.72 36.45 -12.86
CA GLY A 20 18.40 35.55 -11.74
C GLY A 20 18.51 34.07 -12.08
N ALA A 21 18.25 33.21 -11.09
CA ALA A 21 18.20 31.77 -11.28
C ALA A 21 16.98 31.34 -12.12
N LEU A 22 17.14 30.23 -12.87
CA LEU A 22 16.07 29.68 -13.72
C LEU A 22 14.86 29.22 -12.88
N LYS A 23 13.65 29.48 -13.38
CA LYS A 23 12.38 29.05 -12.73
C LYS A 23 12.36 27.57 -12.27
N PRO A 24 12.83 26.59 -13.07
CA PRO A 24 12.81 25.18 -12.64
C PRO A 24 13.75 24.92 -11.46
N LEU A 25 14.93 25.57 -11.43
CA LEU A 25 15.92 25.40 -10.37
C LEU A 25 15.40 26.00 -9.06
N LYS A 26 14.79 27.20 -9.11
CA LYS A 26 14.10 27.79 -7.96
C LYS A 26 13.03 26.87 -7.39
N LYS A 27 12.22 26.28 -8.28
CA LYS A 27 11.16 25.36 -7.89
C LYS A 27 11.72 24.10 -7.23
N LEU A 28 12.83 23.57 -7.75
CA LEU A 28 13.46 22.37 -7.21
C LEU A 28 14.02 22.61 -5.80
N VAL A 29 14.72 23.73 -5.58
CA VAL A 29 15.22 24.11 -4.25
C VAL A 29 14.06 24.31 -3.28
N LEU A 30 13.01 25.03 -3.69
CA LEU A 30 11.82 25.23 -2.86
C LEU A 30 11.15 23.89 -2.50
N LEU A 31 11.10 22.96 -3.45
CA LEU A 31 10.53 21.64 -3.22
C LEU A 31 11.36 20.81 -2.22
N SER A 32 12.69 20.84 -2.33
CA SER A 32 13.60 20.19 -1.37
C SER A 32 13.45 20.77 0.05
N MET A 33 13.22 22.08 0.16
CA MET A 33 12.92 22.74 1.44
C MET A 33 11.53 22.35 1.99
N ALA A 34 10.52 22.28 1.13
CA ALA A 34 9.15 21.93 1.48
C ALA A 34 8.99 20.49 1.95
N ASP A 35 9.68 19.56 1.30
CA ASP A 35 9.73 18.14 1.71
C ASP A 35 10.19 18.00 3.18
N ARG A 36 11.13 18.85 3.60
CA ARG A 36 11.67 18.87 4.97
C ARG A 36 10.93 19.77 5.94
N ALA A 37 9.88 20.46 5.51
CA ALA A 37 9.11 21.29 6.41
C ALA A 37 8.35 20.42 7.42
N GLY A 38 8.36 20.84 8.68
CA GLY A 38 7.47 20.32 9.72
C GLY A 38 6.05 20.85 9.55
N GLU A 39 5.17 20.48 10.48
CA GLU A 39 3.79 20.99 10.55
C GLU A 39 3.75 22.51 10.76
N ASP A 40 4.74 23.06 11.48
CA ASP A 40 4.92 24.51 11.70
C ASP A 40 5.32 25.30 10.43
N HIS A 41 5.41 24.63 9.28
CA HIS A 41 5.89 25.19 8.01
C HIS A 41 7.34 25.69 8.09
N VAL A 42 8.13 25.13 9.01
CA VAL A 42 9.54 25.45 9.24
C VAL A 42 10.43 24.31 8.75
N CYS A 43 11.53 24.64 8.10
CA CYS A 43 12.56 23.70 7.67
C CYS A 43 13.97 24.23 8.02
N TYR A 44 14.91 23.32 8.23
CA TYR A 44 16.30 23.68 8.56
C TYR A 44 17.31 22.80 7.80
N PRO A 45 17.21 22.72 6.46
CA PRO A 45 18.17 21.94 5.67
C PRO A 45 19.55 22.62 5.71
N SER A 46 20.60 21.81 5.87
CA SER A 46 21.96 22.31 5.65
C SER A 46 22.18 22.61 4.16
N ILE A 47 23.06 23.57 3.86
CA ILE A 47 23.39 23.90 2.47
C ILE A 47 23.97 22.69 1.74
N ALA A 48 24.78 21.86 2.41
CA ALA A 48 25.31 20.63 1.84
C ALA A 48 24.19 19.66 1.44
N ARG A 49 23.13 19.55 2.25
CA ARG A 49 21.98 18.70 1.93
C ARG A 49 21.19 19.23 0.72
N LEU A 50 21.02 20.54 0.61
CA LEU A 50 20.36 21.13 -0.56
C LEU A 50 21.17 20.93 -1.84
N VAL A 51 22.51 21.04 -1.76
CA VAL A 51 23.42 20.76 -2.88
C VAL A 51 23.27 19.31 -3.34
N GLU A 52 23.23 18.36 -2.40
CA GLU A 52 23.06 16.93 -2.71
C GLU A 52 21.71 16.63 -3.36
N ASP A 53 20.61 17.21 -2.86
CA ASP A 53 19.27 16.97 -3.41
C ASP A 53 19.04 17.59 -4.79
N THR A 54 19.66 18.73 -5.03
CA THR A 54 19.41 19.51 -6.24
C THR A 54 20.48 19.30 -7.30
N GLU A 55 21.57 18.63 -6.94
CA GLU A 55 22.78 18.43 -7.76
C GLU A 55 23.34 19.76 -8.32
N MET A 56 23.13 20.86 -7.58
CA MET A 56 23.56 22.20 -7.98
C MET A 56 24.78 22.66 -7.18
N ASP A 57 25.59 23.54 -7.78
CA ASP A 57 26.68 24.20 -7.08
C ASP A 57 26.20 24.98 -5.85
N ARG A 58 27.01 24.93 -4.78
CA ARG A 58 26.75 25.63 -3.51
C ARG A 58 26.42 27.11 -3.70
N LYS A 59 27.12 27.80 -4.60
CA LYS A 59 26.89 29.23 -4.88
C LYS A 59 25.53 29.47 -5.52
N THR A 60 25.10 28.55 -6.40
CA THR A 60 23.79 28.61 -7.07
C THR A 60 22.67 28.37 -6.09
N VAL A 61 22.80 27.37 -5.21
CA VAL A 61 21.82 27.11 -4.14
C VAL A 61 21.65 28.33 -3.23
N LEU A 62 22.75 28.95 -2.80
CA LEU A 62 22.70 30.16 -1.97
C LEU A 62 21.99 31.31 -2.69
N LYS A 63 22.36 31.58 -3.95
CA LYS A 63 21.71 32.61 -4.77
C LYS A 63 20.20 32.34 -4.91
N ILE A 64 19.79 31.09 -5.11
CA ILE A 64 18.38 30.72 -5.21
C ILE A 64 17.65 30.97 -3.88
N ILE A 65 18.26 30.64 -2.74
CA ILE A 65 17.67 30.91 -1.43
C ILE A 65 17.46 32.41 -1.24
N ASP A 66 18.45 33.24 -1.57
CA ASP A 66 18.34 34.69 -1.48
C ASP A 66 17.19 35.21 -2.37
N GLU A 67 17.09 34.71 -3.61
CA GLU A 67 15.99 35.06 -4.52
C GLU A 67 14.62 34.60 -4.01
N LEU A 68 14.53 33.45 -3.34
CA LEU A 68 13.28 32.94 -2.74
C LEU A 68 12.85 33.77 -1.52
N ILE A 69 13.80 34.30 -0.75
CA ILE A 69 13.54 35.25 0.34
C ILE A 69 13.01 36.56 -0.24
N GLU A 70 13.68 37.10 -1.26
CA GLU A 70 13.22 38.32 -1.96
C GLU A 70 11.85 38.14 -2.61
N ASP A 71 11.55 36.94 -3.12
CA ASP A 71 10.26 36.61 -3.72
C ASP A 71 9.14 36.45 -2.66
N GLY A 72 9.47 36.48 -1.36
CA GLY A 72 8.54 36.37 -0.24
C GLY A 72 7.98 34.96 -0.03
N LEU A 73 8.67 33.93 -0.55
CA LEU A 73 8.24 32.53 -0.44
C LEU A 73 8.78 31.87 0.83
N ILE A 74 9.95 32.31 1.30
CA ILE A 74 10.62 31.80 2.50
C ILE A 74 11.19 32.96 3.33
N GLU A 75 11.40 32.74 4.62
CA GLU A 75 11.99 33.72 5.55
C GLU A 75 13.00 33.05 6.48
N ASP A 76 14.14 33.70 6.74
CA ASP A 76 15.09 33.28 7.78
C ASP A 76 14.55 33.71 9.15
N THR A 77 14.19 32.73 9.98
CA THR A 77 13.61 32.97 11.32
C THR A 77 14.63 33.56 12.32
N GLY A 78 15.92 33.62 11.95
CA GLY A 78 17.00 34.01 12.85
C GLY A 78 17.49 32.87 13.76
N GLU A 79 16.70 31.81 13.91
CA GLU A 79 17.10 30.64 14.69
C GLU A 79 18.18 29.83 13.98
N ARG A 80 19.02 29.15 14.78
CA ARG A 80 20.07 28.26 14.30
C ARG A 80 19.99 26.91 15.00
N LYS A 81 19.94 25.82 14.23
CA LYS A 81 19.84 24.44 14.74
C LYS A 81 21.12 23.62 14.49
N GLY A 82 21.22 22.49 15.19
CA GLY A 82 22.33 21.52 15.09
C GLY A 82 23.40 21.67 16.17
N ARG A 83 24.31 20.68 16.26
CA ARG A 83 25.38 20.61 17.28
C ARG A 83 26.30 21.83 17.27
N THR A 84 26.60 22.37 16.09
CA THR A 84 27.44 23.55 15.91
C THR A 84 26.65 24.87 15.88
N LYS A 85 25.31 24.84 15.97
CA LYS A 85 24.41 26.01 15.85
C LYS A 85 24.65 26.86 14.60
N GLN A 86 24.98 26.24 13.48
CA GLN A 86 25.25 26.93 12.20
C GLN A 86 24.12 26.80 11.17
N VAL A 87 23.18 25.87 11.35
CA VAL A 87 22.15 25.60 10.33
C VAL A 87 21.01 26.60 10.48
N LYS A 88 20.79 27.42 9.44
CA LYS A 88 19.69 28.40 9.39
C LYS A 88 18.34 27.70 9.35
N VAL A 89 17.39 28.26 10.08
CA VAL A 89 16.01 27.79 10.14
C VAL A 89 15.14 28.73 9.29
N TYR A 90 14.50 28.18 8.27
CA TYR A 90 13.64 28.90 7.34
C TYR A 90 12.17 28.57 7.57
N ARG A 91 11.29 29.56 7.43
CA ARG A 91 9.83 29.41 7.43
C ARG A 91 9.31 29.55 6.01
N LEU A 92 8.37 28.69 5.60
CA LEU A 92 7.68 28.76 4.31
C LEU A 92 6.41 29.61 4.45
N PHE A 93 6.25 30.63 3.61
CA PHE A 93 5.10 31.52 3.66
C PHE A 93 4.00 31.12 2.67
N GLY A 94 2.75 31.11 3.12
CA GLY A 94 1.58 30.82 2.29
C GLY A 94 1.19 29.35 2.19
N VAL A 95 1.83 28.47 2.99
CA VAL A 95 1.35 27.11 3.21
C VAL A 95 0.06 27.19 4.03
N LYS A 96 -1.06 26.71 3.46
CA LYS A 96 -2.33 26.56 4.19
C LYS A 96 -2.36 25.15 4.77
N GLY A 97 -1.93 25.00 6.02
CA GLY A 97 -2.08 23.74 6.75
C GLY A 97 -3.55 23.41 7.04
N ARG A 98 -3.86 22.14 7.29
CA ARG A 98 -5.20 21.71 7.77
C ARG A 98 -5.51 22.17 9.20
N GLU A 99 -4.52 22.68 9.92
CA GLU A 99 -4.64 23.14 11.31
C GLU A 99 -4.91 24.64 11.45
N THR A 100 -4.98 25.39 10.34
CA THR A 100 -5.33 26.81 10.39
C THR A 100 -6.85 26.97 10.52
N VAL A 101 -7.37 26.67 11.72
CA VAL A 101 -8.56 27.37 12.19
C VAL A 101 -8.18 28.85 12.14
N PRO A 102 -8.90 29.71 11.40
CA PRO A 102 -8.61 31.13 11.42
C PRO A 102 -8.83 31.61 12.86
N VAL A 103 -7.74 31.89 13.57
CA VAL A 103 -7.78 32.75 14.75
C VAL A 103 -8.44 34.03 14.26
N THR A 104 -9.60 34.30 14.84
CA THR A 104 -10.41 35.50 14.66
C THR A 104 -9.54 36.73 14.82
N VAL A 105 -9.07 37.28 13.71
CA VAL A 105 -8.67 38.68 13.67
C VAL A 105 -9.97 39.45 13.55
N LEU A 106 -10.50 39.82 14.73
CA LEU A 106 -11.43 40.90 14.89
C LEU A 106 -10.83 42.13 14.19
N PHE A 107 -11.33 42.44 13.00
CA PHE A 107 -11.27 43.81 12.52
C PHE A 107 -12.47 44.51 13.12
N ASN A 108 -12.19 45.27 14.17
CA ASN A 108 -13.14 46.20 14.77
C ASN A 108 -13.67 47.14 13.68
N ASP A 109 -14.99 47.21 13.61
CA ASP A 109 -15.70 48.35 13.05
C ASP A 109 -15.34 49.59 13.88
N GLU A 110 -14.80 50.62 13.23
CA GLU A 110 -15.08 52.01 13.61
C GLU A 110 -15.45 52.80 12.35
N ASN A 111 -16.66 53.34 12.43
CA ASN A 111 -17.37 54.12 11.43
C ASN A 111 -16.65 55.42 11.05
N ASN A 112 -16.86 55.85 9.80
CA ASN A 112 -17.12 57.25 9.47
C ASN A 112 -17.92 57.32 8.15
N ASP A 113 -19.24 57.40 8.32
CA ASP A 113 -20.15 58.38 7.74
C ASP A 113 -20.14 58.78 6.24
N LEU A 114 -21.36 58.65 5.68
CA LEU A 114 -22.04 59.54 4.73
C LEU A 114 -21.64 59.49 3.24
N ASN A 115 -22.41 58.76 2.42
CA ASN A 115 -23.64 59.29 1.81
C ASN A 115 -24.33 58.29 0.89
N SER A 116 -25.62 58.09 1.18
CA SER A 116 -26.59 57.37 0.36
C SER A 116 -26.89 58.12 -0.94
N THR A 117 -27.18 57.38 -2.01
CA THR A 117 -28.29 57.78 -2.87
C THR A 117 -29.02 56.53 -3.39
N ASN A 118 -30.33 56.57 -3.17
CA ASN A 118 -31.32 55.51 -3.35
C ASN A 118 -31.56 55.15 -4.82
N ASN A 119 -31.94 53.88 -5.05
CA ASN A 119 -32.99 53.37 -5.96
C ASN A 119 -32.79 51.84 -5.97
N GLY A 120 -33.63 50.99 -5.36
CA GLY A 120 -35.07 50.84 -5.56
C GLY A 120 -35.31 49.57 -6.38
N THR A 121 -36.04 48.59 -5.81
CA THR A 121 -36.68 47.39 -6.42
C THR A 121 -36.11 46.03 -5.96
N VAL A 122 -36.98 45.30 -5.25
CA VAL A 122 -37.02 43.83 -5.00
C VAL A 122 -38.11 43.32 -5.98
N PRO A 123 -38.14 42.09 -6.58
CA PRO A 123 -37.71 40.78 -6.04
C PRO A 123 -37.27 39.65 -7.05
N THR A 124 -37.05 38.44 -6.52
CA THR A 124 -37.39 37.10 -7.07
C THR A 124 -36.43 36.34 -8.04
N VAL A 125 -36.08 35.14 -7.55
CA VAL A 125 -35.71 33.83 -8.13
C VAL A 125 -35.89 33.60 -9.65
N GLU A 126 -34.88 33.00 -10.30
CA GLU A 126 -34.95 31.87 -11.28
C GLU A 126 -33.53 31.53 -11.80
N GLN A 127 -33.01 30.30 -11.61
CA GLN A 127 -33.04 29.15 -12.52
C GLN A 127 -32.46 29.37 -13.95
N PHE A 128 -31.37 28.65 -14.22
CA PHE A 128 -30.81 28.15 -15.48
C PHE A 128 -30.90 29.02 -16.74
N GLN A 129 -29.74 29.36 -17.35
CA GLN A 129 -29.56 29.15 -18.80
C GLN A 129 -28.15 28.71 -19.18
N GLN A 130 -28.19 27.67 -20.00
CA GLN A 130 -27.19 26.92 -20.74
C GLN A 130 -26.61 27.80 -21.87
N SER A 131 -25.30 28.06 -21.87
CA SER A 131 -24.65 28.77 -22.98
C SER A 131 -24.18 27.78 -24.04
N VAL A 132 -24.66 28.01 -25.27
CA VAL A 132 -24.38 27.24 -26.48
C VAL A 132 -22.91 27.36 -26.87
N GLU A 133 -22.28 26.22 -27.18
CA GLU A 133 -20.96 26.12 -27.79
C GLU A 133 -20.90 26.85 -29.13
N THR A 134 -19.91 27.73 -29.29
CA THR A 134 -19.41 28.12 -30.61
C THR A 134 -17.99 27.60 -30.78
N VAL A 135 -17.82 26.67 -31.70
CA VAL A 135 -16.56 26.05 -32.11
C VAL A 135 -15.66 27.10 -32.78
N PRO A 136 -14.38 27.26 -32.38
CA PRO A 136 -13.42 28.06 -33.13
C PRO A 136 -12.94 27.30 -34.38
N THR A 137 -13.10 27.91 -35.56
CA THR A 137 -12.56 27.41 -36.83
C THR A 137 -11.02 27.52 -36.83
N ILE A 138 -10.32 26.39 -36.94
CA ILE A 138 -8.86 26.32 -36.96
C ILE A 138 -8.36 26.29 -38.43
N PRO A 139 -7.38 27.12 -38.83
CA PRO A 139 -6.81 27.10 -40.18
C PRO A 139 -5.95 25.84 -40.44
N PRO A 140 -5.89 25.32 -41.67
CA PRO A 140 -5.45 23.95 -41.96
C PRO A 140 -3.94 23.83 -42.21
N ASN A 141 -3.07 24.43 -41.37
CA ASN A 141 -1.63 24.16 -41.43
C ASN A 141 -0.85 24.67 -40.19
N SER A 142 -1.06 24.04 -39.03
CA SER A 142 -0.10 24.14 -37.91
C SER A 142 0.53 22.77 -37.64
N PRO A 143 1.85 22.68 -37.38
CA PRO A 143 2.49 21.42 -37.05
C PRO A 143 1.93 20.86 -35.74
N ASN A 144 1.62 19.56 -35.72
CA ASN A 144 1.09 18.81 -34.58
C ASN A 144 2.01 18.90 -33.35
N VAL A 145 1.80 19.91 -32.50
CA VAL A 145 2.33 19.91 -31.13
C VAL A 145 1.34 19.14 -30.27
N GLY A 146 1.80 17.98 -29.77
CA GLY A 146 1.04 17.01 -29.00
C GLY A 146 0.10 17.63 -27.96
N THR A 147 -1.19 17.62 -28.30
CA THR A 147 -2.27 17.86 -27.36
C THR A 147 -2.28 16.75 -26.33
N ARG A 148 -1.91 17.14 -25.10
CA ARG A 148 -2.26 16.56 -23.80
C ARG A 148 -3.16 15.31 -23.89
N ASN A 149 -2.62 14.16 -23.50
CA ASN A 149 -3.43 13.06 -22.98
C ASN A 149 -4.22 13.59 -21.76
N LEU A 150 -5.49 13.91 -21.98
CA LEU A 150 -6.45 14.10 -20.92
C LEU A 150 -7.69 13.26 -21.27
N PRO A 151 -7.82 12.03 -20.76
CA PRO A 151 -9.14 11.48 -20.56
C PRO A 151 -9.74 12.22 -19.35
N LYS A 152 -10.63 13.18 -19.60
CA LYS A 152 -11.65 13.58 -18.62
C LYS A 152 -12.50 12.33 -18.36
N ASN A 153 -12.61 11.95 -17.09
CA ASN A 153 -13.18 10.70 -16.55
C ASN A 153 -12.12 9.63 -16.25
N LEU A 154 -11.42 9.80 -15.12
CA LEU A 154 -10.81 8.71 -14.39
C LEU A 154 -11.57 8.57 -13.06
N PRO A 155 -11.96 7.36 -12.63
CA PRO A 155 -12.46 7.14 -11.28
C PRO A 155 -11.34 7.49 -10.28
N GLU A 156 -11.72 7.91 -9.07
CA GLU A 156 -10.81 8.19 -7.96
C GLU A 156 -10.00 6.95 -7.57
N GLU A 157 -8.97 6.61 -8.34
CA GLU A 157 -7.96 5.64 -7.95
C GLU A 157 -6.60 6.33 -7.92
N SER A 158 -6.31 6.80 -6.71
CA SER A 158 -4.99 6.97 -6.11
C SER A 158 -3.92 7.73 -6.89
N ILE A 159 -3.79 9.01 -6.54
CA ILE A 159 -2.54 9.77 -6.64
C ILE A 159 -1.54 9.16 -5.64
N ASN A 160 -0.93 8.02 -5.96
CA ASN A 160 0.22 7.51 -5.21
C ASN A 160 1.31 7.02 -6.15
N LYS A 161 2.48 7.63 -6.02
CA LYS A 161 3.68 7.33 -6.79
C LYS A 161 4.11 5.90 -6.50
N LYS A 162 4.18 5.06 -7.53
CA LYS A 162 4.92 3.78 -7.55
C LYS A 162 4.45 2.73 -6.53
N HIS A 163 3.13 2.60 -6.34
CA HIS A 163 2.57 1.41 -5.70
C HIS A 163 2.52 0.28 -6.76
N TRP A 164 3.02 -0.91 -6.42
CA TRP A 164 3.13 -2.04 -7.37
C TRP A 164 1.75 -2.52 -7.87
N LEU A 165 0.68 -2.22 -7.13
CA LEU A 165 -0.68 -2.59 -7.48
C LEU A 165 -1.29 -1.54 -8.41
N CYS A 166 -1.48 -1.92 -9.67
CA CYS A 166 -2.30 -1.17 -10.61
C CYS A 166 -3.66 -1.86 -10.73
N SER A 167 -4.74 -1.18 -10.34
CA SER A 167 -6.11 -1.69 -10.40
C SER A 167 -6.50 -2.21 -11.78
N LYS A 168 -6.14 -1.48 -12.84
CA LYS A 168 -6.37 -1.88 -14.24
C LYS A 168 -5.67 -3.20 -14.56
N LYS A 169 -4.38 -3.31 -14.29
CA LYS A 169 -3.61 -4.54 -14.52
C LYS A 169 -4.15 -5.70 -13.71
N LEU A 170 -4.49 -5.47 -12.44
CA LEU A 170 -5.09 -6.50 -11.59
C LEU A 170 -6.44 -6.96 -12.15
N SER A 171 -7.29 -6.04 -12.61
CA SER A 171 -8.59 -6.39 -13.20
C SER A 171 -8.45 -7.20 -14.49
N GLU A 172 -7.44 -6.88 -15.31
CA GLU A 172 -7.11 -7.63 -16.52
C GLU A 172 -6.63 -9.04 -16.18
N GLU A 173 -5.72 -9.20 -15.22
CA GLU A 173 -5.22 -10.50 -14.76
C GLU A 173 -6.33 -11.38 -14.17
N ILE A 174 -7.23 -10.80 -13.36
CA ILE A 174 -8.39 -11.53 -12.82
C ILE A 174 -9.32 -11.99 -13.96
N SER A 175 -9.58 -11.11 -14.94
CA SER A 175 -10.44 -11.44 -16.09
C SER A 175 -9.83 -12.52 -16.98
N GLN A 176 -8.50 -12.55 -17.11
CA GLN A 176 -7.79 -13.58 -17.86
C GLN A 176 -7.81 -14.94 -17.13
N ALA A 177 -7.70 -14.93 -15.80
CA ALA A 177 -7.69 -16.13 -14.98
C ALA A 177 -9.09 -16.75 -14.80
N ASP A 178 -10.13 -15.94 -14.68
CA ASP A 178 -11.53 -16.38 -14.57
C ASP A 178 -12.48 -15.43 -15.31
N PRO A 179 -12.81 -15.72 -16.59
CA PRO A 179 -13.68 -14.87 -17.41
C PRO A 179 -15.11 -14.70 -16.88
N ASP A 180 -15.59 -15.64 -16.05
CA ASP A 180 -16.96 -15.62 -15.51
C ASP A 180 -17.07 -14.71 -14.28
N THR A 181 -15.95 -14.28 -13.72
CA THR A 181 -15.89 -13.44 -12.52
C THR A 181 -15.75 -11.96 -12.88
N ASN A 182 -16.70 -11.13 -12.45
CA ASN A 182 -16.58 -9.68 -12.55
C ASN A 182 -15.50 -9.15 -11.57
N PRO A 183 -14.41 -8.53 -12.05
CA PRO A 183 -13.34 -8.03 -11.19
C PRO A 183 -13.78 -6.95 -10.21
N ASN A 184 -14.78 -6.14 -10.59
CA ASN A 184 -15.28 -5.04 -9.74
C ASN A 184 -15.94 -5.56 -8.45
N ASP A 185 -16.49 -6.77 -8.46
CA ASP A 185 -17.11 -7.37 -7.28
C ASP A 185 -16.05 -7.77 -6.24
N ILE A 186 -14.85 -8.13 -6.70
CA ILE A 186 -13.71 -8.45 -5.84
C ILE A 186 -13.09 -7.18 -5.28
N LEU A 187 -12.84 -6.18 -6.13
CA LEU A 187 -12.20 -4.93 -5.72
C LEU A 187 -13.02 -4.17 -4.68
N ASN A 188 -14.35 -4.20 -4.81
CA ASN A 188 -15.26 -3.56 -3.86
C ASN A 188 -15.62 -4.44 -2.65
N ALA A 189 -15.04 -5.64 -2.52
CA ALA A 189 -15.37 -6.55 -1.44
C ALA A 189 -14.81 -6.05 -0.09
N THR A 190 -15.60 -6.21 0.99
CA THR A 190 -15.20 -5.79 2.35
C THR A 190 -13.94 -6.51 2.87
N TRP A 191 -13.65 -7.70 2.33
CA TRP A 191 -12.47 -8.50 2.69
C TRP A 191 -11.24 -8.21 1.83
N PHE A 192 -11.36 -7.43 0.76
CA PHE A 192 -10.26 -7.15 -0.18
C PHE A 192 -9.03 -6.57 0.52
N ASN A 193 -9.22 -5.49 1.29
CA ASN A 193 -8.14 -4.79 2.01
C ASN A 193 -7.41 -5.70 3.01
N ARG A 194 -8.13 -6.68 3.59
CA ARG A 194 -7.54 -7.66 4.51
C ARG A 194 -6.59 -8.61 3.77
N GLU A 195 -7.01 -9.15 2.62
CA GLU A 195 -6.15 -10.03 1.81
C GLU A 195 -4.99 -9.27 1.20
N PHE A 196 -5.22 -8.03 0.76
CA PHE A 196 -4.19 -7.14 0.25
C PHE A 196 -3.06 -6.93 1.27
N ARG A 197 -3.40 -6.49 2.49
CA ARG A 197 -2.40 -6.28 3.56
C ARG A 197 -1.65 -7.57 3.92
N ALA A 198 -2.36 -8.70 3.97
CA ALA A 198 -1.75 -9.99 4.28
C ALA A 198 -0.82 -10.48 3.16
N PHE A 199 -1.06 -10.10 1.91
CA PHE A 199 -0.19 -10.38 0.79
C PHE A 199 1.07 -9.51 0.79
N GLU A 200 0.94 -8.22 1.10
CA GLU A 200 2.10 -7.32 1.24
C GLU A 200 3.03 -7.78 2.38
N LEU A 201 2.48 -8.13 3.54
CA LEU A 201 3.28 -8.63 4.66
C LEU A 201 4.01 -9.94 4.34
N PHE A 202 3.37 -10.85 3.61
CA PHE A 202 3.98 -12.13 3.22
C PHE A 202 5.15 -11.94 2.24
N ASN A 203 5.08 -10.92 1.38
CA ASN A 203 6.09 -10.66 0.35
C ASN A 203 7.04 -9.51 0.71
N ALA A 204 6.97 -8.95 1.92
CA ALA A 204 7.78 -7.80 2.32
C ALA A 204 9.30 -8.04 2.22
N GLU A 205 9.74 -9.29 2.41
CA GLU A 205 11.14 -9.70 2.31
C GLU A 205 11.51 -10.27 0.93
N ASN A 206 10.52 -10.48 0.05
CA ASN A 206 10.71 -11.07 -1.27
C ASN A 206 10.90 -9.98 -2.33
N ASN A 207 11.99 -10.04 -3.10
CA ASN A 207 12.24 -9.13 -4.22
C ASN A 207 11.54 -9.62 -5.51
N LEU A 208 10.20 -9.73 -5.51
CA LEU A 208 9.43 -9.99 -6.72
C LEU A 208 9.22 -8.70 -7.52
N CYS A 209 9.16 -8.81 -8.85
CA CYS A 209 8.78 -7.69 -9.70
C CYS A 209 7.27 -7.41 -9.64
N ASP A 210 6.87 -6.17 -9.94
CA ASP A 210 5.48 -5.71 -9.87
C ASP A 210 4.52 -6.61 -10.66
N GLU A 211 4.94 -7.11 -11.82
CA GLU A 211 4.12 -7.96 -12.68
C GLU A 211 3.83 -9.34 -12.05
N LEU A 212 4.84 -9.97 -11.44
CA LEU A 212 4.67 -11.22 -10.70
C LEU A 212 3.86 -11.01 -9.42
N MET A 213 4.03 -9.87 -8.75
CA MET A 213 3.23 -9.53 -7.58
C MET A 213 1.74 -9.42 -7.93
N ILE A 214 1.40 -8.79 -9.06
CA ILE A 214 0.01 -8.71 -9.55
C ILE A 214 -0.53 -10.09 -9.90
N TYR A 215 0.23 -10.91 -10.62
CA TYR A 215 -0.16 -12.27 -10.99
C TYR A 215 -0.48 -13.15 -9.76
N HIS A 216 0.42 -13.18 -8.77
CA HIS A 216 0.21 -13.97 -7.55
C HIS A 216 -0.94 -13.43 -6.71
N PHE A 217 -1.12 -12.11 -6.68
CA PHE A 217 -2.21 -11.51 -5.94
C PHE A 217 -3.58 -11.80 -6.59
N ALA A 218 -3.68 -11.78 -7.92
CA ALA A 218 -4.90 -12.15 -8.65
C ALA A 218 -5.36 -13.58 -8.31
N ASN A 219 -4.43 -14.55 -8.33
CA ASN A 219 -4.73 -15.94 -7.94
C ASN A 219 -5.21 -16.03 -6.48
N ARG A 220 -4.54 -15.33 -5.56
CA ARG A 220 -4.94 -15.31 -4.15
C ARG A 220 -6.32 -14.69 -3.94
N LEU A 221 -6.69 -13.68 -4.72
CA LEU A 221 -8.01 -13.06 -4.67
C LEU A 221 -9.11 -13.98 -5.18
N LEU A 222 -8.86 -14.76 -6.22
CA LEU A 222 -9.81 -15.77 -6.73
C LEU A 222 -10.05 -16.87 -5.68
N GLU A 223 -8.99 -17.35 -5.03
CA GLU A 223 -9.11 -18.29 -3.91
C GLU A 223 -9.89 -17.70 -2.74
N ALA A 224 -9.62 -16.43 -2.40
CA ALA A 224 -10.33 -15.73 -1.35
C ALA A 224 -11.81 -15.56 -1.69
N LYS A 225 -12.15 -15.16 -2.92
CA LYS A 225 -13.53 -15.04 -3.40
C LYS A 225 -14.28 -16.36 -3.20
N ALA A 226 -13.72 -17.48 -3.66
CA ALA A 226 -14.33 -18.79 -3.48
C ALA A 226 -14.57 -19.15 -2.00
N ARG A 227 -13.63 -18.78 -1.11
CA ARG A 227 -13.77 -18.98 0.34
C ARG A 227 -14.90 -18.14 0.95
N TYR A 228 -14.98 -16.86 0.58
CA TYR A 228 -15.99 -15.94 1.12
C TYR A 228 -17.39 -16.18 0.53
N ASP A 229 -17.49 -16.56 -0.75
CA ASP A 229 -18.75 -16.94 -1.37
C ASP A 229 -19.30 -18.24 -0.77
N GLY A 230 -18.42 -19.20 -0.45
CA GLY A 230 -18.78 -20.39 0.33
C GLY A 230 -19.22 -20.08 1.78
N MET A 231 -18.89 -18.90 2.31
CA MET A 231 -19.31 -18.44 3.64
C MET A 231 -20.64 -17.66 3.65
N LYS A 232 -21.06 -17.11 2.50
CA LYS A 232 -22.32 -16.34 2.35
C LYS A 232 -23.57 -17.22 2.17
N GLN A 233 -23.40 -18.48 1.79
CA GLN A 233 -24.49 -19.46 1.84
C GLN A 233 -24.80 -19.80 3.32
N PRO A 234 -26.07 -19.95 3.73
CA PRO A 234 -26.38 -20.45 5.06
C PRO A 234 -25.67 -21.80 5.22
N ARG A 235 -24.72 -21.85 6.15
CA ARG A 235 -24.00 -23.07 6.48
C ARG A 235 -25.00 -24.10 6.99
N SER A 236 -25.47 -24.99 6.11
CA SER A 236 -25.35 -26.39 6.49
C SER A 236 -23.85 -26.62 6.66
N TYR A 237 -23.44 -27.04 7.85
CA TYR A 237 -22.04 -27.16 8.21
C TYR A 237 -21.32 -28.11 7.24
N SER A 238 -20.69 -27.55 6.22
CA SER A 238 -19.79 -28.22 5.29
C SER A 238 -18.51 -27.39 5.23
N THR A 239 -17.64 -27.64 6.21
CA THR A 239 -16.24 -27.24 6.21
C THR A 239 -15.51 -27.92 5.05
N LYS A 240 -15.14 -27.15 4.03
CA LYS A 240 -14.02 -27.47 3.12
C LYS A 240 -12.90 -26.45 3.28
N GLY A 241 -12.32 -26.43 4.47
CA GLY A 241 -10.87 -26.41 4.59
C GLY A 241 -10.46 -27.87 4.72
N ASN A 242 -9.49 -28.31 3.94
CA ASN A 242 -9.01 -29.70 3.96
C ASN A 242 -8.14 -29.93 5.22
N TYR A 243 -8.73 -29.78 6.39
CA TYR A 243 -8.44 -30.63 7.53
C TYR A 243 -9.64 -31.56 7.61
N LYS A 244 -9.50 -32.75 7.04
CA LYS A 244 -10.36 -33.86 7.46
C LYS A 244 -10.15 -33.98 8.97
N ALA A 245 -11.11 -33.46 9.75
CA ALA A 245 -11.49 -34.09 10.99
C ALA A 245 -12.04 -35.47 10.62
N LYS A 246 -11.13 -36.38 10.25
CA LYS A 246 -11.36 -37.80 10.38
C LYS A 246 -11.30 -38.02 11.89
N SER A 247 -12.45 -38.00 12.53
CA SER A 247 -12.67 -38.74 13.76
C SER A 247 -12.64 -40.24 13.46
N THR A 248 -11.50 -40.71 12.93
CA THR A 248 -11.09 -42.10 12.94
C THR A 248 -9.59 -42.09 13.16
N LEU A 249 -9.13 -42.85 14.15
CA LEU A 249 -7.71 -43.10 14.46
C LEU A 249 -6.98 -43.66 13.23
N SER A 250 -6.68 -42.83 12.25
CA SER A 250 -6.23 -43.27 10.93
C SER A 250 -5.10 -42.36 10.48
N LEU A 251 -3.89 -42.84 10.72
CA LEU A 251 -2.64 -42.25 10.22
C LEU A 251 -2.68 -42.09 8.70
N THR A 252 -2.07 -41.01 8.19
CA THR A 252 -1.86 -40.82 6.75
C THR A 252 -0.84 -41.84 6.23
N ASP A 253 -0.93 -42.29 4.97
CA ASP A 253 0.03 -43.25 4.38
C ASP A 253 1.51 -42.85 4.57
N LYS A 254 1.81 -41.54 4.52
CA LYS A 254 3.16 -41.01 4.79
C LYS A 254 3.59 -41.23 6.24
N GLN A 255 2.68 -41.02 7.18
CA GLN A 255 2.92 -41.23 8.61
C GLN A 255 3.08 -42.73 8.90
N ILE A 256 2.24 -43.58 8.30
CA ILE A 256 2.33 -45.04 8.43
C ILE A 256 3.71 -45.54 7.98
N LYS A 257 4.19 -45.11 6.81
CA LYS A 257 5.52 -45.49 6.31
C LYS A 257 6.63 -45.06 7.27
N LEU A 258 6.58 -43.82 7.76
CA LEU A 258 7.57 -43.29 8.69
C LEU A 258 7.59 -44.03 10.03
N PHE A 259 6.41 -44.36 10.58
CA PHE A 259 6.33 -45.15 11.82
C PHE A 259 6.74 -46.60 11.61
N ALA A 260 6.43 -47.18 10.45
CA ALA A 260 6.83 -48.55 10.13
C ALA A 260 8.35 -48.71 10.00
N GLU A 261 9.02 -47.71 9.42
CA GLU A 261 10.49 -47.65 9.34
C GLU A 261 11.13 -47.50 10.72
N LYS A 262 10.54 -46.68 11.60
CA LYS A 262 11.03 -46.56 12.98
C LYS A 262 10.80 -47.82 13.79
N LEU A 263 9.64 -48.47 13.64
CA LEU A 263 9.32 -49.72 14.32
C LEU A 263 10.20 -50.88 13.86
N SER A 264 10.62 -50.93 12.59
CA SER A 264 11.51 -51.98 12.10
C SER A 264 12.90 -51.93 12.74
N GLN A 265 13.32 -50.75 13.22
CA GLN A 265 14.61 -50.51 13.87
C GLN A 265 14.55 -50.60 15.40
N LEU A 266 13.37 -50.74 16.01
CA LEU A 266 13.23 -50.87 17.45
C LEU A 266 13.61 -52.28 17.93
N SER A 267 14.54 -52.35 18.89
CA SER A 267 14.92 -53.60 19.55
C SER A 267 13.73 -54.26 20.25
N SER A 268 12.88 -53.47 20.91
CA SER A 268 11.64 -53.92 21.58
C SER A 268 10.60 -54.52 20.63
N PHE A 269 10.67 -54.19 19.33
CA PHE A 269 9.73 -54.61 18.30
C PHE A 269 10.27 -55.74 17.40
N SER A 270 11.55 -56.09 17.57
CA SER A 270 12.24 -57.16 16.82
C SER A 270 11.57 -58.54 16.92
N LYS A 271 10.79 -58.80 17.97
CA LYS A 271 10.01 -60.04 18.14
C LYS A 271 8.99 -60.29 17.02
N TYR A 272 8.59 -59.25 16.29
CA TYR A 272 7.66 -59.37 15.17
C TYR A 272 8.37 -59.58 13.83
N SER A 273 9.71 -59.54 13.80
CA SER A 273 10.51 -59.78 12.60
C SER A 273 10.62 -61.28 12.28
N GLU A 274 10.52 -61.63 11.01
CA GLU A 274 10.77 -62.98 10.51
C GLU A 274 12.24 -63.08 10.09
N GLY A 275 12.99 -64.02 10.66
CA GLY A 275 14.48 -64.07 10.65
C GLY A 275 15.20 -64.19 9.29
N ARG A 276 14.54 -63.93 8.15
CA ARG A 276 15.15 -63.79 6.82
C ARG A 276 14.72 -62.54 6.05
N GLU A 277 14.06 -61.56 6.68
CA GLU A 277 13.66 -60.31 6.00
C GLU A 277 14.67 -59.17 6.26
N SER A 278 14.84 -58.28 5.29
CA SER A 278 15.60 -57.03 5.49
C SER A 278 14.78 -56.00 6.28
N TYR A 279 15.44 -55.00 6.89
CA TYR A 279 14.75 -53.92 7.63
C TYR A 279 13.72 -53.17 6.77
N GLU A 280 13.98 -53.02 5.47
CA GLU A 280 13.07 -52.39 4.51
C GLU A 280 11.83 -53.26 4.23
N GLN A 281 12.04 -54.58 4.08
CA GLN A 281 10.95 -55.54 3.90
C GLN A 281 10.09 -55.65 5.16
N PHE A 282 10.73 -55.63 6.33
CA PHE A 282 10.03 -55.60 7.62
C PHE A 282 9.19 -54.32 7.76
N ALA A 283 9.75 -53.15 7.44
CA ALA A 283 9.02 -51.88 7.45
C ALA A 283 7.82 -51.88 6.48
N ALA A 284 7.96 -52.44 5.28
CA ALA A 284 6.85 -52.55 4.34
C ALA A 284 5.71 -53.43 4.89
N ARG A 285 6.05 -54.54 5.57
CA ARG A 285 5.09 -55.45 6.21
C ARG A 285 4.42 -54.83 7.45
N ILE A 286 5.16 -54.03 8.22
CA ILE A 286 4.59 -53.25 9.33
C ILE A 286 3.63 -52.19 8.79
N ALA A 287 3.99 -51.51 7.69
CA ALA A 287 3.15 -50.49 7.08
C ALA A 287 1.82 -51.04 6.54
N THR A 288 1.79 -52.28 6.02
CA THR A 288 0.54 -52.92 5.62
C THR A 288 -0.32 -53.28 6.82
N LYS A 289 0.27 -53.82 7.89
CA LYS A 289 -0.44 -54.17 9.14
C LYS A 289 -0.96 -52.94 9.89
N LEU A 290 -0.22 -51.83 9.90
CA LEU A 290 -0.64 -50.56 10.52
C LEU A 290 -1.85 -49.88 9.84
N LYS A 291 -2.24 -50.34 8.65
CA LYS A 291 -3.49 -49.90 8.01
C LYS A 291 -4.73 -50.53 8.65
N ASP A 292 -4.58 -51.69 9.29
CA ASP A 292 -5.68 -52.34 9.99
C ASP A 292 -5.81 -51.78 11.42
N PRO A 293 -7.02 -51.34 11.83
CA PRO A 293 -7.25 -50.76 13.16
C PRO A 293 -6.87 -51.70 14.31
N LYS A 294 -6.93 -53.02 14.09
CA LYS A 294 -6.62 -54.05 15.09
C LYS A 294 -5.14 -54.05 15.49
N TYR A 295 -4.24 -54.04 14.51
CA TYR A 295 -2.79 -53.99 14.79
C TYR A 295 -2.37 -52.61 15.28
N PHE A 296 -3.05 -51.55 14.83
CA PHE A 296 -2.81 -50.20 15.34
C PHE A 296 -3.05 -50.11 16.86
N THR A 297 -4.13 -50.72 17.37
CA THR A 297 -4.39 -50.76 18.82
C THR A 297 -3.38 -51.62 19.59
N GLU A 298 -2.93 -52.74 19.00
CA GLU A 298 -1.95 -53.63 19.63
C GLU A 298 -0.56 -52.98 19.71
N TRP A 299 -0.18 -52.21 18.69
CA TRP A 299 1.15 -51.62 18.57
C TRP A 299 1.23 -50.18 19.06
N LEU A 300 0.13 -49.63 19.58
CA LEU A 300 0.05 -48.32 20.21
C LEU A 300 1.17 -48.04 21.24
N PRO A 301 1.53 -48.94 22.18
CA PRO A 301 2.63 -48.69 23.12
C PRO A 301 3.98 -48.49 22.41
N TYR A 302 4.27 -49.26 21.36
CA TYR A 302 5.50 -49.13 20.57
C TYR A 302 5.48 -47.88 19.69
N LEU A 303 4.29 -47.51 19.17
CA LEU A 303 4.10 -46.27 18.44
C LEU A 303 4.37 -45.04 19.33
N ARG A 304 3.98 -45.08 20.60
CA ARG A 304 4.28 -44.02 21.57
C ARG A 304 5.79 -43.91 21.83
N GLU A 305 6.49 -45.05 21.92
CA GLU A 305 7.96 -45.10 22.09
C GLU A 305 8.70 -44.42 20.92
N VAL A 306 8.18 -44.52 19.69
CA VAL A 306 8.75 -43.84 18.51
C VAL A 306 8.22 -42.42 18.26
N GLY A 307 7.45 -41.87 19.21
CA GLY A 307 7.00 -40.48 19.21
C GLY A 307 5.63 -40.24 18.57
N PHE A 308 4.76 -41.26 18.47
CA PHE A 308 3.36 -41.04 18.13
C PHE A 308 2.61 -40.41 19.31
N VAL A 309 2.04 -39.22 19.08
CA VAL A 309 1.22 -38.51 20.07
C VAL A 309 -0.21 -38.44 19.56
N GLN A 310 -1.15 -39.07 20.26
CA GLN A 310 -2.57 -38.96 19.97
C GLN A 310 -3.08 -37.60 20.48
N HIS A 311 -3.97 -36.94 19.72
CA HIS A 311 -4.52 -35.60 20.01
C HIS A 311 -5.38 -35.49 21.30
N GLY A 312 -5.24 -36.43 22.25
CA GLY A 312 -5.90 -36.43 23.57
C GLY A 312 -4.97 -36.75 24.74
N ASP A 313 -3.69 -37.05 24.52
CA ASP A 313 -2.75 -37.45 25.59
C ASP A 313 -2.17 -36.23 26.38
N TYR A 314 -2.61 -34.99 26.09
CA TYR A 314 -2.23 -33.77 26.83
C TYR A 314 -3.24 -33.35 27.91
N ALA A 315 -4.24 -34.19 28.19
CA ALA A 315 -5.23 -33.97 29.24
C ALA A 315 -5.13 -35.07 30.31
N ALA A 316 -3.98 -35.17 30.96
CA ALA A 316 -3.78 -35.84 32.25
C ALA A 316 -2.54 -35.26 32.93
#